data_AF-X0YJR0-F1
#
_entry.id   AF-X0YJR0-F1
#
_cell.length_a   1.000
_cell.length_b   1.000
_cell.length_c   1.000
_cell.angle_alpha   90.00
_cell.angle_beta   90.00
_cell.angle_gamma   90.00
#
_symmetry.space_group_name_H-M   'P 1'
#
loop_
_entity.id
_entity.type
_entity.pdbx_description
1 polymer ?
#
loop_
_entity_poly.entity_id
_entity_poly.type
_entity_poly.pdbx_seq_one_letter_code
_entity_poly.pdbx_strand_id
1 'polypeptide(L)'
;MKKIICVVDNAVRRTSQFWGEHGLSFWIDSGEKVVLFDSGQSGSVLIHNLDELGLQSQDVVALALSHAHYDHSGGLESIFADNPGLPLYANPDLLRPRFSLQDGDYVDIGMTFNRRQLTQLTDLHLSAEPLEVIPGLWTSGEIYKRNEQEGRSP
;
A
#
# COMPACT_ATOMS: atom_id res chain seq x y z
N MET A 1 -17.44 -10.55 9.54
CA MET A 1 -16.41 -10.52 10.61
C MET A 1 -15.26 -9.68 10.08
N LYS A 2 -14.68 -8.79 10.91
CA LYS A 2 -13.52 -7.98 10.49
C LYS A 2 -12.25 -8.84 10.44
N LYS A 3 -11.43 -8.70 9.40
CA LYS A 3 -10.17 -9.44 9.24
C LYS A 3 -9.12 -8.58 8.53
N ILE A 4 -7.85 -8.84 8.85
CA ILE A 4 -6.69 -8.30 8.13
C ILE A 4 -5.92 -9.51 7.62
N ILE A 5 -5.66 -9.55 6.32
CA ILE A 5 -4.92 -10.64 5.67
C ILE A 5 -3.64 -10.05 5.11
N CYS A 6 -2.49 -10.65 5.44
CA CYS A 6 -1.23 -10.33 4.78
C CYS A 6 -1.23 -10.95 3.38
N VAL A 7 -1.12 -10.10 2.36
CA VAL A 7 -1.11 -10.51 0.95
C VAL A 7 0.32 -10.57 0.43
N VAL A 8 1.15 -9.61 0.80
CA VAL A 8 2.58 -9.58 0.42
C VAL A 8 3.41 -9.31 1.67
N ASP A 9 4.46 -10.11 1.84
CA ASP A 9 5.48 -9.97 2.88
C ASP A 9 6.82 -10.50 2.34
N ASN A 10 7.90 -10.05 2.96
CA ASN A 10 9.26 -10.54 2.72
C ASN A 10 9.39 -12.06 2.89
N ALA A 11 8.56 -12.67 3.74
CA ALA A 11 8.62 -14.08 4.05
C ALA A 11 7.29 -14.80 3.79
N VAL A 12 7.40 -15.91 3.07
CA VAL A 12 6.32 -16.90 2.93
C VAL A 12 6.74 -18.22 3.56
N ARG A 13 5.75 -19.03 3.95
CA ARG A 13 6.04 -20.38 4.45
C ARG A 13 6.59 -21.21 3.28
N ARG A 14 7.69 -21.93 3.51
CA ARG A 14 8.37 -22.73 2.46
C ARG A 14 7.46 -23.76 1.77
N THR A 15 6.39 -24.20 2.43
CA THR A 15 5.43 -25.18 1.92
C THR A 15 4.13 -24.55 1.43
N SER A 16 4.03 -23.22 1.40
CA SER A 16 2.85 -22.52 0.90
C SER A 16 2.96 -22.25 -0.61
N GLN A 17 1.81 -21.97 -1.24
CA GLN A 17 1.74 -21.60 -2.66
C GLN A 17 1.99 -20.11 -2.89
N PHE A 18 2.09 -19.31 -1.82
CA PHE A 18 2.31 -17.87 -1.89
C PHE A 18 3.74 -17.54 -2.34
N TRP A 19 3.87 -16.43 -3.04
CA TRP A 19 5.15 -15.85 -3.41
C TRP A 19 5.53 -14.75 -2.42
N GLY A 20 6.79 -14.75 -1.99
CA GLY A 20 7.35 -13.71 -1.13
C GLY A 20 8.23 -12.76 -1.95
N GLU A 21 8.20 -11.49 -1.61
CA GLU A 21 9.08 -10.46 -2.18
C GLU A 21 9.36 -9.40 -1.12
N HIS A 22 10.44 -8.63 -1.28
CA HIS A 22 10.67 -7.48 -0.42
C HIS A 22 9.58 -6.45 -0.65
N GLY A 23 8.67 -6.29 0.31
CA GLY A 23 7.53 -5.38 0.20
C GLY A 23 6.39 -5.80 1.12
N LEU A 24 5.32 -5.01 1.09
CA LEU A 24 4.19 -5.19 1.98
C LEU A 24 2.86 -4.91 1.30
N SER A 25 1.86 -5.73 1.58
CA SER A 25 0.46 -5.43 1.27
C SER A 25 -0.49 -6.16 2.21
N PHE A 26 -1.53 -5.46 2.66
CA PHE A 26 -2.60 -6.01 3.48
C PHE A 26 -3.97 -5.82 2.85
N TRP A 27 -4.78 -6.87 2.91
CA TRP A 27 -6.21 -6.83 2.64
C TRP A 27 -6.97 -6.59 3.95
N ILE A 28 -7.59 -5.42 4.08
CA ILE A 28 -8.34 -5.01 5.27
C ILE A 28 -9.83 -5.14 4.98
N ASP A 29 -10.46 -6.17 5.54
CA ASP A 29 -11.90 -6.41 5.41
C ASP A 29 -12.62 -5.94 6.69
N SER A 30 -13.46 -4.92 6.53
CA SER A 30 -14.29 -4.35 7.58
C SER A 30 -15.57 -5.14 7.88
N GLY A 31 -15.81 -6.24 7.15
CA GLY A 31 -17.02 -7.05 7.14
C GLY A 31 -18.02 -6.64 6.07
N GLU A 32 -17.92 -5.42 5.54
CA GLU A 32 -18.79 -4.88 4.49
C GLU A 32 -18.01 -4.35 3.29
N LYS A 33 -16.83 -3.79 3.55
CA LYS A 33 -15.96 -3.15 2.56
C LYS A 33 -14.53 -3.61 2.73
N VAL A 34 -13.81 -3.69 1.62
CA VAL A 34 -12.40 -4.06 1.56
C VAL A 34 -11.56 -2.86 1.17
N VAL A 35 -10.47 -2.66 1.91
CA VAL A 35 -9.42 -1.69 1.57
C VAL A 35 -8.12 -2.45 1.39
N LEU A 36 -7.39 -2.14 0.31
CA LEU A 36 -6.02 -2.60 0.14
C LEU A 36 -5.07 -1.57 0.74
N PHE A 37 -4.18 -2.01 1.62
CA PHE A 37 -3.14 -1.17 2.20
C PHE A 37 -1.79 -1.59 1.64
N ASP A 38 -1.11 -0.69 0.93
CA ASP A 38 0.07 -0.97 0.10
C ASP A 38 -0.16 -2.08 -0.95
N SER A 39 0.80 -2.27 -1.86
CA SER A 39 0.65 -3.12 -3.05
C SER A 39 1.87 -3.99 -3.34
N GLY A 40 2.80 -4.10 -2.38
CA GLY A 40 4.05 -4.82 -2.58
C GLY A 40 4.95 -4.17 -3.63
N GLN A 41 5.91 -4.96 -4.11
CA GLN A 41 6.92 -4.58 -5.08
C GLN A 41 6.52 -4.89 -6.52
N SER A 42 5.68 -5.90 -6.73
CA SER A 42 5.27 -6.28 -8.09
C SER A 42 3.79 -6.66 -8.18
N GLY A 43 3.18 -6.25 -9.29
CA GLY A 43 1.83 -6.67 -9.65
C GLY A 43 1.71 -8.19 -9.78
N SER A 44 2.75 -8.87 -10.27
CA SER A 44 2.76 -10.33 -10.41
C SER A 44 2.63 -11.06 -9.09
N VAL A 45 3.37 -10.65 -8.05
CA VAL A 45 3.29 -11.30 -6.73
C VAL A 45 1.99 -10.93 -6.04
N LEU A 46 1.57 -9.67 -6.13
CA LEU A 46 0.30 -9.22 -5.56
C LEU A 46 -0.89 -10.02 -6.12
N ILE A 47 -1.05 -10.08 -7.44
CA ILE A 47 -2.17 -10.76 -8.09
C ILE A 47 -2.12 -12.27 -7.82
N HIS A 48 -0.95 -12.91 -7.94
CA HIS A 48 -0.79 -14.34 -7.62
C HIS A 48 -1.24 -14.65 -6.18
N ASN A 49 -0.83 -13.85 -5.21
CA ASN A 49 -1.21 -14.09 -3.81
C ASN A 49 -2.70 -13.81 -3.56
N LEU A 50 -3.30 -12.80 -4.21
CA LEU A 50 -4.75 -12.58 -4.14
C LEU A 50 -5.52 -13.79 -4.67
N ASP A 51 -5.12 -14.33 -5.82
CA ASP A 51 -5.73 -15.51 -6.43
C ASP A 51 -5.63 -16.74 -5.52
N GLU A 52 -4.45 -17.02 -4.95
CA GLU A 52 -4.23 -18.12 -4.00
C GLU A 52 -5.01 -17.95 -2.69
N LEU A 53 -5.31 -16.71 -2.29
CA LEU A 53 -6.17 -16.39 -1.15
C LEU A 53 -7.67 -16.44 -1.50
N GLY A 54 -8.03 -16.59 -2.77
CA GLY A 54 -9.41 -16.51 -3.26
C GLY A 54 -10.01 -15.11 -3.11
N LEU A 55 -9.19 -14.06 -3.24
CA LEU A 55 -9.56 -12.65 -3.14
C LEU A 55 -9.53 -12.01 -4.53
N GLN A 56 -10.48 -11.12 -4.82
CA GLN A 56 -10.56 -10.46 -6.12
C GLN A 56 -10.17 -8.98 -6.00
N SER A 57 -9.22 -8.51 -6.82
CA SER A 57 -8.81 -7.10 -6.84
C SER A 57 -9.98 -6.13 -7.03
N GLN A 58 -11.04 -6.55 -7.73
CA GLN A 58 -12.24 -5.77 -8.01
C GLN A 58 -13.14 -5.55 -6.77
N ASP A 59 -12.94 -6.30 -5.68
CA ASP A 59 -13.71 -6.11 -4.43
C ASP A 59 -13.16 -4.94 -3.59
N VAL A 60 -11.97 -4.45 -3.92
CA VAL A 60 -11.31 -3.35 -3.21
C VAL A 60 -12.07 -2.06 -3.51
N VAL A 61 -12.60 -1.41 -2.47
CA VAL A 61 -13.35 -0.14 -2.63
C VAL A 61 -12.50 1.11 -2.41
N ALA A 62 -11.32 0.95 -1.83
CA ALA A 62 -10.33 2.01 -1.67
C ALA A 62 -8.92 1.42 -1.49
N LEU A 63 -7.90 2.19 -1.86
CA LEU A 63 -6.51 1.88 -1.63
C LEU A 63 -5.89 2.93 -0.70
N ALA A 64 -5.07 2.49 0.25
CA ALA A 64 -4.30 3.37 1.12
C ALA A 64 -2.80 3.05 0.98
N LEU A 65 -1.97 4.07 0.77
CA LEU A 65 -0.52 3.93 0.73
C LEU A 65 0.12 4.47 2.00
N SER A 66 1.01 3.67 2.58
CA SER A 66 1.83 4.07 3.73
C SER A 66 2.85 5.14 3.33
N HIS A 67 3.55 4.94 2.19
CA HIS A 67 4.52 5.85 1.62
C HIS A 67 4.87 5.47 0.18
N ALA A 68 5.75 6.25 -0.47
CA ALA A 68 6.04 6.15 -1.90
C ALA A 68 7.31 5.34 -2.24
N HIS A 69 7.63 4.26 -1.51
CA HIS A 69 8.70 3.35 -1.95
C HIS A 69 8.18 2.32 -2.95
N TYR A 70 9.05 1.86 -3.85
CA TYR A 70 8.71 0.91 -4.91
C TYR A 70 8.18 -0.43 -4.38
N ASP A 71 8.61 -0.85 -3.20
CA ASP A 71 8.20 -2.09 -2.52
C ASP A 71 6.85 -2.02 -1.79
N HIS A 72 6.21 -0.84 -1.83
CA HIS A 72 4.84 -0.63 -1.35
C HIS A 72 3.88 -0.20 -2.47
N SER A 73 4.42 0.22 -3.61
CA SER A 73 3.68 0.85 -4.71
C SER A 73 3.84 0.13 -6.05
N GLY A 74 4.62 -0.95 -6.10
CA GLY A 74 4.95 -1.64 -7.34
C GLY A 74 3.82 -2.48 -7.92
N GLY A 75 2.81 -2.84 -7.12
CA GLY A 75 1.60 -3.51 -7.58
C GLY A 75 0.46 -2.59 -8.04
N LEU A 76 0.62 -1.27 -7.94
CA LEU A 76 -0.45 -0.31 -8.20
C LEU A 76 -1.04 -0.40 -9.61
N GLU A 77 -0.20 -0.63 -10.63
CA GLU A 77 -0.67 -0.72 -12.02
C GLU A 77 -1.70 -1.85 -12.20
N SER A 78 -1.46 -3.01 -11.58
CA SER A 78 -2.41 -4.13 -11.62
C SER A 78 -3.73 -3.81 -10.93
N ILE A 79 -3.70 -3.06 -9.82
CA ILE A 79 -4.93 -2.66 -9.12
C ILE A 79 -5.73 -1.63 -9.93
N PHE A 80 -5.08 -0.64 -10.52
CA PHE A 80 -5.76 0.40 -11.29
C PHE A 80 -6.32 -0.12 -12.62
N ALA A 81 -5.72 -1.14 -13.20
CA ALA A 81 -6.24 -1.81 -14.39
C ALA A 81 -7.63 -2.42 -14.14
N ASP A 82 -7.84 -2.99 -12.95
CA ASP A 82 -9.10 -3.61 -12.54
C ASP A 82 -10.10 -2.61 -11.93
N ASN A 83 -9.60 -1.50 -11.37
CA ASN A 83 -10.38 -0.55 -10.59
C ASN A 83 -10.15 0.91 -11.07
N PRO A 84 -10.62 1.29 -12.27
CA PRO A 84 -10.46 2.66 -12.76
C PRO A 84 -11.21 3.65 -11.87
N GLY A 85 -10.52 4.70 -11.42
CA GLY A 85 -11.09 5.73 -10.54
C GLY A 85 -11.18 5.30 -9.07
N LEU A 86 -10.50 4.23 -8.66
CA LEU A 86 -10.44 3.79 -7.27
C LEU A 86 -9.99 4.94 -6.35
N PRO A 87 -10.67 5.19 -5.22
CA PRO A 87 -10.19 6.12 -4.21
C PRO A 87 -8.81 5.73 -3.68
N LEU A 88 -7.84 6.64 -3.81
CA LEU A 88 -6.47 6.47 -3.33
C LEU A 88 -6.19 7.44 -2.19
N TYR A 89 -5.92 6.92 -1.00
CA TYR A 89 -5.64 7.67 0.21
C TYR A 89 -4.14 7.62 0.55
N ALA A 90 -3.51 8.77 0.76
CA ALA A 90 -2.12 8.83 1.21
C ALA A 90 -1.78 10.16 1.88
N ASN A 91 -0.59 10.24 2.49
CA ASN A 91 -0.01 11.51 2.90
C ASN A 91 0.45 12.32 1.67
N PRO A 92 0.38 13.67 1.66
CA PRO A 92 0.89 14.52 0.57
C PRO A 92 2.35 14.24 0.18
N ASP A 93 3.18 13.75 1.11
CA ASP A 93 4.56 13.34 0.87
C ASP A 93 4.68 12.13 -0.07
N LEU A 94 3.57 11.50 -0.46
CA LEU A 94 3.53 10.48 -1.52
C LEU A 94 4.18 10.98 -2.83
N LEU A 95 4.06 12.28 -3.13
CA LEU A 95 4.57 12.87 -4.37
C LEU A 95 6.04 13.30 -4.30
N ARG A 96 6.67 13.17 -3.12
CA ARG A 96 8.07 13.56 -2.93
C ARG A 96 8.98 12.42 -3.43
N PRO A 97 10.05 12.71 -4.18
CA PRO A 97 11.03 11.70 -4.59
C PRO A 97 11.62 10.93 -3.40
N ARG A 98 11.95 9.65 -3.59
CA ARG A 98 12.54 8.79 -2.55
C ARG A 98 13.84 8.21 -3.04
N PHE A 99 14.89 8.36 -2.23
CA PHE A 99 16.22 7.89 -2.57
C PHE A 99 16.83 7.10 -1.40
N SER A 100 17.62 6.09 -1.75
CA SER A 100 18.48 5.34 -0.83
C SER A 100 19.93 5.69 -1.11
N LEU A 101 20.75 5.89 -0.08
CA LEU A 101 22.19 6.05 -0.23
C LEU A 101 22.85 4.66 -0.19
N GLN A 102 23.41 4.21 -1.31
CA GLN A 102 24.02 2.90 -1.47
C GLN A 102 25.41 3.07 -2.07
N ASP A 103 26.45 2.56 -1.40
CA ASP A 103 27.85 2.64 -1.83
C ASP A 103 28.34 4.05 -2.22
N GLY A 104 27.73 5.10 -1.65
CA GLY A 104 28.05 6.50 -1.92
C GLY A 104 27.18 7.17 -2.99
N ASP A 105 26.33 6.42 -3.68
CA ASP A 105 25.40 6.91 -4.71
C ASP A 105 23.95 6.95 -4.22
N TYR A 106 23.18 7.91 -4.72
CA TYR A 106 21.74 7.96 -4.49
C TYR A 106 21.00 7.14 -5.54
N VAL A 107 20.32 6.09 -5.10
CA VAL A 107 19.47 5.23 -5.92
C VAL A 107 18.02 5.64 -5.74
N ASP A 108 17.30 5.86 -6.85
CA ASP A 108 15.85 6.11 -6.81
C ASP A 108 15.12 4.84 -6.37
N ILE A 109 14.35 4.97 -5.29
CA ILE A 109 13.53 3.91 -4.71
C ILE A 109 12.06 4.34 -4.65
N GLY A 110 11.70 5.37 -5.40
CA GLY A 110 10.36 5.93 -5.44
C GLY A 110 9.36 5.09 -6.23
N MET A 111 8.09 5.43 -6.04
CA MET A 111 6.99 4.99 -6.90
C MET A 111 7.17 5.51 -8.34
N THR A 112 6.72 4.72 -9.32
CA THR A 112 6.82 5.03 -10.75
C THR A 112 5.78 6.06 -11.24
N PHE A 113 4.69 6.27 -10.50
CA PHE A 113 3.62 7.18 -10.85
C PHE A 113 3.93 8.62 -10.42
N ASN A 114 3.68 9.58 -11.31
CA ASN A 114 3.64 10.99 -10.94
C ASN A 114 2.21 11.46 -10.63
N ARG A 115 2.09 12.66 -10.05
CA ARG A 115 0.80 13.28 -9.69
C ARG A 115 -0.23 13.25 -10.82
N ARG A 116 0.17 13.56 -12.05
CA ARG A 116 -0.76 13.62 -13.20
C ARG A 116 -1.34 12.24 -13.49
N GLN A 117 -0.49 11.20 -13.49
CA GLN A 117 -0.96 9.84 -13.70
C GLN A 117 -1.90 9.39 -12.58
N LEU A 118 -1.56 9.66 -11.32
CA LEU A 118 -2.43 9.32 -10.19
C LEU A 118 -3.80 9.98 -10.29
N THR A 119 -3.86 11.30 -10.52
CA THR A 119 -5.14 12.02 -10.67
C THR A 119 -5.95 11.57 -11.89
N GLN A 120 -5.31 10.99 -12.92
CA GLN A 120 -6.01 10.43 -14.07
C GLN A 120 -6.57 9.03 -13.82
N LEU A 121 -5.89 8.22 -13.00
CA LEU A 121 -6.23 6.82 -12.76
C LEU A 121 -7.10 6.61 -11.51
N THR A 122 -7.07 7.55 -10.56
CA THR A 122 -7.64 7.40 -9.22
C THR A 122 -8.43 8.64 -8.80
N ASP A 123 -9.34 8.48 -7.86
CA ASP A 123 -9.85 9.59 -7.06
C ASP A 123 -8.85 9.85 -5.91
N LEU A 124 -7.96 10.82 -6.12
CA LEU A 124 -6.77 11.02 -5.28
C LEU A 124 -7.07 11.88 -4.04
N HIS A 125 -6.99 11.27 -2.85
CA HIS A 125 -7.18 11.89 -1.54
C HIS A 125 -5.84 11.99 -0.79
N LEU A 126 -5.28 13.21 -0.69
CA LEU A 126 -4.04 13.47 0.05
C LEU A 126 -4.33 14.26 1.32
N SER A 127 -3.93 13.73 2.49
CA SER A 127 -4.09 14.39 3.79
C SER A 127 -2.91 14.12 4.71
N ALA A 128 -2.38 15.19 5.32
CA ALA A 128 -1.41 15.08 6.43
C ALA A 128 -2.11 14.82 7.77
N GLU A 129 -3.41 15.09 7.85
CA GLU A 129 -4.24 14.80 9.02
C GLU A 129 -4.90 13.42 8.91
N PRO A 130 -5.34 12.81 10.04
CA PRO A 130 -6.15 11.61 10.01
C PRO A 130 -7.35 11.76 9.08
N LEU A 131 -7.56 10.77 8.21
CA LEU A 131 -8.63 10.78 7.22
C LEU A 131 -9.37 9.43 7.24
N GLU A 132 -10.69 9.49 7.29
CA GLU A 132 -11.53 8.29 7.19
C GLU A 132 -11.52 7.77 5.76
N VAL A 133 -11.10 6.50 5.59
CA VAL A 133 -11.07 5.82 4.28
C VAL A 133 -12.44 5.21 4.00
N ILE A 134 -12.95 4.46 4.98
CA ILE A 134 -14.30 3.91 5.04
C ILE A 134 -14.80 3.99 6.49
N PRO A 135 -16.11 3.89 6.77
CA PRO A 135 -16.63 4.00 8.14
C PRO A 135 -15.88 3.11 9.15
N GLY A 136 -15.19 3.75 10.09
CA GLY A 136 -14.41 3.08 11.14
C GLY A 136 -13.03 2.58 10.75
N LEU A 137 -12.52 2.92 9.55
CA LEU A 137 -11.12 2.70 9.14
C LEU A 137 -10.49 4.03 8.74
N TRP A 138 -9.39 4.38 9.40
CA TRP A 138 -8.77 5.70 9.32
C TRP A 138 -7.28 5.59 9.02
N THR A 139 -6.75 6.54 8.26
CA THR A 139 -5.32 6.84 8.27
C THR A 139 -4.95 7.61 9.54
N SER A 140 -3.73 7.45 10.04
CA SER A 140 -3.28 8.15 11.25
C SER A 140 -2.90 9.61 11.01
N GLY A 141 -2.73 10.04 9.76
CA GLY A 141 -2.02 11.27 9.43
C GLY A 141 -0.53 11.19 9.75
N GLU A 142 0.11 12.36 9.77
CA GLU A 142 1.52 12.55 10.05
C GLU A 142 1.85 12.26 11.52
N ILE A 143 2.94 11.52 11.73
CA ILE A 143 3.42 11.20 13.08
C ILE A 143 4.36 12.32 13.51
N TYR A 144 3.85 13.22 14.35
CA TYR A 144 4.64 14.28 14.93
C TYR A 144 5.54 13.77 16.06
N LYS A 145 6.68 14.44 16.25
CA LYS A 145 7.57 14.18 17.38
C LYS A 145 6.79 14.42 18.67
N ARG A 146 6.78 13.41 19.54
CA ARG A 146 6.03 13.40 20.79
C ARG A 146 6.97 13.17 21.97
N ASN A 147 6.57 13.58 23.16
CA ASN A 147 7.42 13.47 24.36
C ASN A 147 7.46 12.05 24.91
N GLU A 148 6.48 11.23 24.53
CA GLU A 148 6.38 9.82 24.87
C GLU A 148 7.44 9.01 24.11
N GLN A 149 7.95 7.96 24.74
CA GLN A 149 8.94 7.09 24.10
C GLN A 149 8.35 6.45 22.83
N GLU A 150 9.11 6.48 21.74
CA GLU A 150 8.84 5.64 20.58
C GLU A 150 8.99 4.18 21.01
N GLY A 151 7.96 3.38 20.78
CA GLY A 151 8.06 1.92 20.91
C GLY A 151 9.02 1.41 19.85
N ARG A 152 10.32 1.37 20.18
CA ARG A 152 11.33 0.73 19.34
C ARG A 152 11.33 -0.74 19.70
N SER A 153 11.13 -1.60 18.71
CA SER A 153 11.47 -3.01 18.89
C SER A 153 12.96 -3.11 19.27
N PRO A 154 13.31 -3.95 20.26
CA PRO A 154 14.68 -4.12 20.71
C PRO A 154 15.62 -4.61 19.60
#